data_AF-A0A7C8YDM2-F1
#
_entry.id   AF-A0A7C8YDM2-F1
#
_cell.length_a   1.000
_cell.length_b   1.000
_cell.length_c   1.000
_cell.angle_alpha   90.00
_cell.angle_beta   90.00
_cell.angle_gamma   90.00
#
_symmetry.space_group_name_H-M   'P 1'
#
loop_
_entity.id
_entity.type
_entity.pdbx_description
1 polymer ?
#
loop_
_entity_poly.entity_id
_entity_poly.type
_entity_poly.pdbx_seq_one_letter_code
_entity_poly.pdbx_strand_id
1 'polypeptide(L)'
;MASLSNPKNDPKLEPEFDSLINREKMSGVERENKEGEEFDHGAPPPFKLADIRAAIPKHCWVKDPWKSMSYVVRDVIVIFALMIVAGYLDSWVVWPFYWFAQGIFFCALFAIGHDCGHGSFSNSNKLNDVVGHILHSSILVPYHAWFQRRRTEVCLICQECSGTLHHFLCSYFLIIW
;
A
#
# COMPACT_ATOMS: atom_id res chain seq x y z
N MET A 1 1.33 -41.13 60.26
CA MET A 1 2.16 -40.16 59.50
C MET A 1 3.07 -40.95 58.58
N ALA A 2 2.63 -41.21 57.35
CA ALA A 2 3.52 -41.76 56.33
C ALA A 2 4.40 -40.60 55.87
N SER A 3 5.67 -40.62 56.29
CA SER A 3 6.69 -39.67 55.82
C SER A 3 6.86 -39.92 54.33
N LEU A 4 6.39 -39.01 53.49
CA LEU A 4 6.71 -39.05 52.06
C LEU A 4 8.21 -38.78 51.95
N SER A 5 8.99 -39.84 51.73
CA SER A 5 10.41 -39.71 51.40
C SER A 5 10.53 -38.87 50.13
N ASN A 6 11.45 -37.91 50.15
CA ASN A 6 11.78 -37.12 48.98
C ASN A 6 12.26 -38.10 47.88
N PRO A 7 11.59 -38.18 46.71
CA PRO A 7 11.84 -39.21 45.69
C PRO A 7 13.27 -39.20 45.13
N LYS A 8 14.04 -38.15 45.41
CA LYS A 8 15.45 -38.03 45.05
C LYS A 8 16.39 -39.00 45.79
N ASN A 9 15.98 -39.57 46.91
CA ASN A 9 16.86 -40.35 47.78
C ASN A 9 16.75 -41.88 47.59
N ASP A 10 15.96 -42.34 46.61
CA ASP A 10 15.78 -43.76 46.31
C ASP A 10 16.59 -44.13 45.05
N PRO A 11 17.68 -44.93 45.16
CA PRO A 11 18.62 -45.20 44.05
C PRO A 11 18.01 -45.93 42.85
N LYS A 12 16.81 -46.50 43.01
CA LYS A 12 16.07 -47.18 41.93
C LYS A 12 15.14 -46.24 41.16
N LEU A 13 14.75 -45.09 41.72
CA LEU A 13 13.76 -44.18 41.16
C LEU A 13 14.39 -42.93 40.52
N GLU A 14 15.63 -42.61 40.88
CA GLU A 14 16.45 -41.53 40.32
C GLU A 14 16.55 -41.53 38.78
N PRO A 15 16.82 -42.65 38.08
CA PRO A 15 16.92 -42.63 36.61
C PRO A 15 15.58 -42.38 35.91
N GLU A 16 14.47 -42.77 36.54
CA GLU A 16 13.14 -42.53 36.01
C GLU A 16 12.76 -41.05 36.16
N PHE A 17 13.01 -40.48 37.34
CA PHE A 17 12.75 -39.07 37.65
C PHE A 17 13.55 -38.11 36.75
N ASP A 18 14.84 -38.39 36.51
CA ASP A 18 15.67 -37.59 35.60
C ASP A 18 15.16 -37.66 34.15
N SER A 19 14.62 -38.80 33.73
CA SER A 19 14.02 -38.95 32.39
C SER A 19 12.74 -38.13 32.22
N LEU A 20 11.97 -37.94 33.30
CA LEU A 20 10.75 -37.13 33.30
C LEU A 20 11.10 -35.64 33.30
N ILE A 21 12.07 -35.21 34.12
CA ILE A 21 12.59 -33.84 34.10
C ILE A 21 13.15 -33.49 32.72
N ASN A 22 13.90 -34.41 32.08
CA ASN A 22 14.43 -34.16 30.74
C ASN A 22 13.33 -34.09 29.68
N ARG A 23 12.27 -34.90 29.78
CA ARG A 23 11.10 -34.82 28.88
C ARG A 23 10.33 -33.52 29.04
N GLU A 24 10.09 -33.08 30.28
CA GLU A 24 9.44 -31.80 30.55
C GLU A 24 10.29 -30.63 30.05
N LYS A 25 11.61 -30.64 30.31
CA LYS A 25 12.55 -29.64 29.78
C LYS A 25 12.53 -29.58 28.25
N MET A 26 12.60 -30.73 27.56
CA MET A 26 12.52 -30.76 26.09
C MET A 26 11.18 -30.24 25.58
N SER A 27 10.06 -30.64 26.21
CA SER A 27 8.73 -30.16 25.83
C SER A 27 8.54 -28.66 26.08
N GLY A 28 9.17 -28.11 27.13
CA GLY A 28 9.17 -26.68 27.44
C GLY A 28 9.97 -25.89 26.41
N VAL A 29 11.16 -26.37 26.06
CA VAL A 29 12.01 -25.77 25.03
C VAL A 29 11.34 -25.82 23.65
N GLU A 30 10.64 -26.90 23.31
CA GLU A 30 9.95 -27.02 22.03
C GLU A 30 8.69 -26.15 21.95
N ARG A 31 8.00 -25.92 23.07
CA ARG A 31 6.87 -24.98 23.16
C ARG A 31 7.34 -23.53 23.11
N GLU A 32 8.42 -23.20 23.81
CA GLU A 32 9.02 -21.85 23.80
C GLU A 32 9.53 -21.47 22.39
N ASN A 33 10.15 -22.41 21.65
CA ASN A 33 10.57 -22.17 20.27
C ASN A 33 9.39 -22.04 19.28
N LYS A 34 8.22 -22.62 19.58
CA LYS A 34 7.02 -22.53 18.71
C LYS A 34 6.16 -21.30 19.00
N GLU A 35 6.23 -20.75 20.21
CA GLU A 35 5.46 -19.59 20.64
C GLU A 35 6.22 -18.26 20.46
N GLY A 36 7.53 -18.32 20.17
CA GLY A 36 8.41 -17.15 20.04
C GLY A 36 8.75 -16.68 18.61
N GLU A 37 8.18 -17.27 17.56
CA GLU A 37 8.24 -16.64 16.23
C GLU A 37 7.20 -15.52 16.14
N GLU A 38 7.39 -14.48 16.97
CA GLU A 38 6.78 -13.18 16.76
C GLU A 38 7.23 -12.72 15.38
N PHE A 39 6.28 -12.68 14.43
CA PHE A 39 6.53 -12.27 13.06
C PHE A 39 6.95 -10.81 13.06
N ASP A 40 8.25 -10.57 13.14
CA ASP A 40 8.84 -9.24 13.13
C ASP A 40 8.55 -8.58 11.78
N HIS A 41 7.55 -7.71 11.75
CA HIS A 41 7.18 -6.91 10.59
C HIS A 41 8.32 -5.99 10.10
N GLY A 42 9.36 -5.78 10.93
CA GLY A 42 10.56 -5.02 10.61
C GLY A 42 11.74 -5.85 10.10
N ALA A 43 11.70 -7.18 10.23
CA ALA A 43 12.75 -8.05 9.71
C ALA A 43 12.71 -8.07 8.17
N PRO A 44 13.87 -7.96 7.49
CA PRO A 44 13.90 -8.08 6.04
C PRO A 44 13.38 -9.46 5.63
N PRO A 45 12.44 -9.54 4.68
CA PRO A 45 11.84 -10.81 4.31
C PRO A 45 12.89 -11.80 3.82
N PRO A 46 12.70 -13.12 4.03
CA PRO A 46 13.66 -14.16 3.65
C PRO A 46 13.79 -14.37 2.13
N PHE A 47 13.18 -13.52 1.31
CA PHE A 47 13.26 -13.49 -0.15
C PHE A 47 13.79 -12.14 -0.64
N LYS A 48 14.58 -12.13 -1.71
CA LYS A 48 15.05 -10.89 -2.32
C LYS A 48 13.96 -10.36 -3.26
N LEU A 49 13.90 -9.04 -3.46
CA LEU A 49 13.01 -8.41 -4.46
C LEU A 49 13.19 -9.00 -5.87
N ALA A 50 14.39 -9.53 -6.17
CA ALA A 50 14.68 -10.23 -7.42
C ALA A 50 13.87 -11.53 -7.57
N ASP A 51 13.67 -12.27 -6.49
CA ASP A 51 12.98 -13.56 -6.48
C ASP A 51 11.47 -13.34 -6.75
N ILE A 52 10.89 -12.29 -6.17
CA ILE A 52 9.51 -11.86 -6.44
C ILE A 52 9.37 -11.42 -7.91
N ARG A 53 10.31 -10.61 -8.41
CA ARG A 53 10.26 -10.12 -9.79
C ARG A 53 10.36 -11.25 -10.80
N ALA A 54 11.12 -12.30 -10.49
CA ALA A 54 11.26 -13.50 -11.32
C ALA A 54 9.99 -14.37 -11.34
N ALA A 55 9.22 -14.38 -10.26
CA ALA A 55 7.95 -15.09 -10.19
C ALA A 55 6.83 -14.43 -11.03
N ILE A 56 6.94 -13.13 -11.32
CA ILE A 56 5.95 -12.40 -12.12
C ILE A 56 6.17 -12.68 -13.61
N PRO A 57 5.19 -13.29 -14.32
CA PRO A 57 5.35 -13.65 -15.72
C PRO A 57 5.57 -12.42 -16.62
N LYS A 58 6.38 -12.60 -17.68
CA LYS A 58 6.88 -11.50 -18.54
C LYS A 58 5.78 -10.63 -19.17
N HIS A 59 4.60 -11.19 -19.41
CA HIS A 59 3.47 -10.47 -20.00
C HIS A 59 2.91 -9.38 -19.07
N CYS A 60 3.05 -9.51 -17.74
CA CYS A 60 2.61 -8.49 -16.78
C CYS A 60 3.47 -7.22 -16.81
N TRP A 61 4.66 -7.28 -17.43
CA TRP A 61 5.56 -6.12 -17.55
C TRP A 61 5.31 -5.31 -18.82
N VAL A 62 4.44 -5.78 -19.71
CA VAL A 62 4.09 -5.07 -20.94
C VAL A 62 3.08 -3.99 -20.60
N LYS A 63 3.55 -2.75 -20.53
CA LYS A 63 2.70 -1.56 -20.38
C LYS A 63 1.97 -1.31 -21.69
N ASP A 64 0.64 -1.30 -21.63
CA ASP A 64 -0.20 -1.01 -22.79
C ASP A 64 -0.71 0.45 -22.72
N PRO A 65 -0.05 1.39 -23.43
CA PRO A 65 -0.34 2.82 -23.29
C PRO A 65 -1.74 3.18 -23.78
N TRP A 66 -2.29 2.43 -24.74
CA TRP A 66 -3.63 2.65 -25.26
C TRP A 66 -4.70 2.37 -24.21
N LYS A 67 -4.54 1.28 -23.47
CA LYS A 67 -5.44 0.94 -22.36
C LYS A 67 -5.35 1.99 -21.25
N SER A 68 -4.14 2.44 -20.91
CA SER A 68 -3.94 3.48 -19.91
C SER A 68 -4.57 4.83 -20.32
N MET A 69 -4.37 5.23 -21.58
CA MET A 69 -4.99 6.44 -22.14
C MET A 69 -6.52 6.35 -22.16
N SER A 70 -7.08 5.15 -22.41
CA SER A 70 -8.53 4.95 -22.41
C SER A 70 -9.17 5.24 -21.05
N TYR A 71 -8.47 4.94 -19.94
CA TYR A 71 -8.94 5.26 -18.59
C TYR A 71 -8.91 6.77 -18.33
N VAL A 72 -7.86 7.46 -18.78
CA VAL A 72 -7.78 8.93 -18.69
C VAL A 72 -8.94 9.57 -19.43
N VAL A 73 -9.18 9.16 -20.68
CA VAL A 73 -10.27 9.70 -21.50
C VAL A 73 -11.63 9.40 -20.86
N ARG A 74 -11.84 8.19 -20.34
CA ARG A 74 -13.05 7.84 -19.60
C ARG A 74 -13.27 8.78 -18.41
N ASP A 75 -12.25 9.01 -17.60
CA ASP A 75 -12.37 9.82 -16.39
C ASP A 75 -12.68 11.28 -16.76
N VAL A 76 -12.05 11.82 -17.81
CA VAL A 76 -12.37 13.14 -18.37
C VAL A 76 -13.82 13.22 -18.86
N ILE A 77 -14.30 12.22 -19.59
CA ILE A 77 -15.70 12.17 -20.06
C ILE A 77 -16.66 12.17 -18.87
N VAL A 78 -16.37 11.42 -17.81
CA VAL A 78 -17.24 11.36 -16.63
C VAL A 78 -17.26 12.69 -15.89
N ILE A 79 -16.12 13.38 -15.75
CA ILE A 79 -16.05 14.72 -15.15
C ILE A 79 -16.95 15.72 -15.89
N PHE A 80 -16.90 15.73 -17.23
CA PHE A 80 -17.76 16.59 -18.04
C PHE A 80 -19.24 16.16 -17.97
N ALA A 81 -19.52 14.85 -17.95
CA ALA A 81 -20.88 14.35 -17.82
C ALA A 81 -21.50 14.74 -16.47
N LEU A 82 -20.74 14.63 -15.37
CA LEU A 82 -21.17 15.05 -14.03
C LEU A 82 -21.46 16.56 -14.00
N MET A 83 -20.63 17.38 -14.62
CA MET A 83 -20.86 18.82 -14.74
C MET A 83 -22.17 19.15 -15.47
N ILE A 84 -22.43 18.47 -16.58
CA ILE A 84 -23.67 18.67 -17.36
C ILE A 84 -24.89 18.23 -16.55
N VAL A 85 -24.84 17.02 -15.94
CA VAL A 85 -25.95 16.48 -15.15
C VAL A 85 -26.26 17.34 -13.94
N ALA A 86 -25.24 17.82 -13.22
CA ALA A 86 -25.42 18.73 -12.10
C ALA A 86 -26.09 20.05 -12.53
N GLY A 87 -25.68 20.61 -13.67
CA GLY A 87 -26.28 21.83 -14.23
C GLY A 87 -27.73 21.66 -14.70
N TYR A 88 -28.12 20.48 -15.18
CA TYR A 88 -29.51 20.22 -15.60
C TYR A 88 -30.46 19.95 -14.43
N LEU A 89 -30.00 19.29 -13.36
CA LEU A 89 -30.85 18.91 -12.24
C LEU A 89 -31.03 20.05 -11.21
N ASP A 90 -30.10 21.02 -11.18
CA ASP A 90 -30.07 22.23 -10.34
C ASP A 90 -30.86 22.13 -9.02
N SER A 91 -30.50 21.13 -8.22
CA SER A 91 -31.16 20.83 -6.96
C SER A 91 -30.14 20.86 -5.84
N TRP A 92 -30.50 21.46 -4.71
CA TRP A 92 -29.68 21.54 -3.51
C TRP A 92 -29.16 20.19 -3.02
N VAL A 93 -29.90 19.10 -3.29
CA VAL A 93 -29.51 17.75 -2.91
C VAL A 93 -28.44 17.18 -3.84
N VAL A 94 -28.38 17.60 -5.11
CA VAL A 94 -27.43 17.09 -6.11
C VAL A 94 -26.01 17.60 -5.86
N TRP A 95 -25.87 18.81 -5.32
CA TRP A 95 -24.57 19.45 -5.04
C TRP A 95 -23.61 18.61 -4.16
N PRO A 96 -23.99 18.07 -3.00
CA PRO A 96 -23.09 17.24 -2.19
C PRO A 96 -22.69 15.93 -2.89
N PHE A 97 -23.60 15.30 -3.64
CA PHE A 97 -23.25 14.11 -4.43
C PHE A 97 -22.33 14.45 -5.60
N TYR A 98 -22.56 15.59 -6.25
CA TYR A 98 -21.69 16.10 -7.30
C TYR A 98 -20.29 16.37 -6.75
N TRP A 99 -20.14 17.13 -5.66
CA TRP A 99 -18.83 17.39 -5.06
C TRP A 99 -18.09 16.11 -4.69
N PHE A 100 -18.78 15.17 -4.06
CA PHE A 100 -18.18 13.89 -3.68
C PHE A 100 -17.74 13.07 -4.92
N ALA A 101 -18.63 12.90 -5.89
CA ALA A 101 -18.33 12.15 -7.11
C ALA A 101 -17.21 12.82 -7.92
N GLN A 102 -17.28 14.14 -8.09
CA GLN A 102 -16.29 14.92 -8.82
C GLN A 102 -14.91 14.85 -8.15
N GLY A 103 -14.86 14.90 -6.83
CA GLY A 103 -13.62 14.71 -6.06
C GLY A 103 -12.97 13.34 -6.31
N ILE A 104 -13.75 12.26 -6.40
CA ILE A 104 -13.22 10.91 -6.70
C ILE A 104 -12.52 10.88 -8.06
N PHE A 105 -13.12 11.48 -9.10
CA PHE A 105 -12.52 11.49 -10.44
C PHE A 105 -11.28 12.37 -10.52
N PHE A 106 -11.24 13.50 -9.84
CA PHE A 106 -10.02 14.31 -9.78
C PHE A 106 -8.90 13.63 -8.97
N CYS A 107 -9.22 12.91 -7.90
CA CYS A 107 -8.25 12.04 -7.21
C CYS A 107 -7.69 10.96 -8.14
N ALA A 108 -8.52 10.38 -9.02
CA ALA A 108 -8.05 9.43 -10.03
C ALA A 108 -7.09 10.09 -11.03
N LEU A 109 -7.40 11.29 -11.54
CA LEU A 109 -6.49 12.05 -12.41
C LEU A 109 -5.16 12.38 -11.72
N PHE A 110 -5.18 12.73 -10.43
CA PHE A 110 -3.98 12.95 -9.63
C PHE A 110 -3.14 11.66 -9.51
N ALA A 111 -3.78 10.52 -9.19
CA ALA A 111 -3.08 9.23 -9.11
C ALA A 111 -2.45 8.83 -10.45
N ILE A 112 -3.11 9.10 -11.58
CA ILE A 112 -2.56 8.81 -12.91
C ILE A 112 -1.40 9.76 -13.23
N GLY A 113 -1.52 11.05 -12.93
CA GLY A 113 -0.42 12.01 -13.09
C GLY A 113 0.79 11.64 -12.22
N HIS A 114 0.53 11.13 -11.02
CA HIS A 114 1.52 10.53 -10.13
C HIS A 114 2.23 9.34 -10.81
N ASP A 115 1.47 8.42 -11.40
CA ASP A 115 2.06 7.24 -12.07
C ASP A 115 2.82 7.60 -13.36
N CYS A 116 2.45 8.71 -14.00
CA CYS A 116 3.21 9.29 -15.10
C CYS A 116 4.59 9.80 -14.64
N GLY A 117 4.66 10.51 -13.51
CA GLY A 117 5.94 11.01 -13.00
C GLY A 117 6.91 9.91 -12.55
N HIS A 118 6.41 8.74 -12.14
CA HIS A 118 7.24 7.53 -11.90
C HIS A 118 7.66 6.80 -13.18
N GLY A 119 7.10 7.15 -14.34
CA GLY A 119 7.34 6.46 -15.61
C GLY A 119 6.68 5.08 -15.70
N SER A 120 5.67 4.80 -14.85
CA SER A 120 4.93 3.54 -14.85
C SER A 120 3.82 3.51 -15.90
N PHE A 121 3.34 4.67 -16.34
CA PHE A 121 2.22 4.82 -17.29
C PHE A 121 2.52 4.25 -18.69
N SER A 122 3.66 4.58 -19.29
CA SER A 122 4.06 4.07 -20.61
C SER A 122 5.57 3.83 -20.72
N ASN A 123 5.98 3.11 -21.77
CA ASN A 123 7.40 2.89 -22.08
C ASN A 123 8.11 4.15 -22.62
N SER A 124 7.38 5.20 -22.97
CA SER A 124 7.91 6.46 -23.49
C SER A 124 7.91 7.53 -22.39
N ASN A 125 9.10 7.94 -21.95
CA ASN A 125 9.23 9.01 -20.96
C ASN A 125 8.61 10.33 -21.44
N LYS A 126 8.72 10.64 -22.75
CA LYS A 126 8.13 11.86 -23.33
C LYS A 126 6.60 11.85 -23.24
N LEU A 127 5.97 10.70 -23.47
CA LEU A 127 4.52 10.58 -23.37
C LEU A 127 4.07 10.75 -21.92
N ASN A 128 4.79 10.15 -20.98
CA ASN A 128 4.52 10.29 -19.55
C ASN A 128 4.68 11.74 -19.10
N ASP A 129 5.71 12.45 -19.56
CA ASP A 129 5.94 13.86 -19.21
C ASP A 129 4.82 14.77 -19.72
N VAL A 130 4.36 14.58 -20.96
CA VAL A 130 3.26 15.37 -21.54
C VAL A 130 1.94 15.08 -20.83
N VAL A 131 1.60 13.81 -20.65
CA VAL A 131 0.34 13.42 -19.99
C VAL A 131 0.33 13.86 -18.54
N GLY A 132 1.43 13.62 -17.81
CA GLY A 132 1.59 14.04 -16.44
C GLY A 132 1.48 15.56 -16.28
N HIS A 133 2.11 16.33 -17.18
CA HIS A 133 1.96 17.78 -17.21
C HIS A 133 0.51 18.22 -17.42
N ILE A 134 -0.17 17.68 -18.44
CA ILE A 134 -1.57 18.04 -18.73
C ILE A 134 -2.47 17.71 -17.52
N LEU A 135 -2.32 16.52 -16.95
CA LEU A 135 -3.13 16.07 -15.82
C LEU A 135 -2.88 16.91 -14.57
N HIS A 136 -1.63 17.07 -14.14
CA HIS A 136 -1.31 17.87 -12.95
C HIS A 136 -1.63 19.36 -13.14
N SER A 137 -1.41 19.92 -14.33
CA SER A 137 -1.82 21.30 -14.63
C SER A 137 -3.34 21.49 -14.55
N SER A 138 -4.14 20.52 -14.98
CA SER A 138 -5.60 20.60 -14.92
C SER A 138 -6.16 20.66 -13.48
N ILE A 139 -5.41 20.13 -12.52
CA ILE A 139 -5.76 20.14 -11.08
C ILE A 139 -4.95 21.20 -10.28
N LEU A 140 -4.26 22.11 -10.96
CA LEU A 140 -3.38 23.14 -10.38
C LEU A 140 -2.26 22.58 -9.47
N VAL A 141 -1.93 21.30 -9.62
CA VAL A 141 -0.79 20.69 -8.91
C VAL A 141 0.48 20.94 -9.73
N PRO A 142 1.53 21.54 -9.15
CA PRO A 142 2.78 21.76 -9.89
C PRO A 142 3.45 20.43 -10.23
N TYR A 143 3.39 20.02 -11.50
CA TYR A 143 3.98 18.75 -11.97
C TYR A 143 5.48 18.64 -11.65
N HIS A 144 6.23 19.75 -11.77
CA HIS A 144 7.67 19.76 -11.50
C HIS A 144 8.02 19.50 -10.03
N ALA A 145 7.14 19.84 -9.07
CA ALA A 145 7.36 19.51 -7.66
C ALA A 145 7.21 18.01 -7.40
N TRP A 146 6.47 17.33 -8.27
CA TRP A 146 6.10 15.93 -8.13
C TRP A 146 6.95 15.00 -9.02
N PHE A 147 7.64 15.55 -10.02
CA PHE A 147 8.60 14.85 -10.87
C PHE A 147 9.82 14.34 -10.08
N GLN A 148 9.76 13.09 -9.62
CA GLN A 148 10.87 12.44 -8.92
C GLN A 148 11.88 11.86 -9.90
N ARG A 149 12.97 12.58 -10.15
CA ARG A 149 14.12 12.03 -10.89
C ARG A 149 15.24 11.59 -9.95
N ARG A 150 15.17 10.30 -9.59
CA ARG A 150 16.21 9.33 -9.14
C ARG A 150 16.04 8.75 -7.72
N ARG A 151 16.03 7.39 -7.73
CA ARG A 151 16.29 6.38 -6.70
C ARG A 151 17.19 6.86 -5.54
N THR A 152 16.64 6.97 -4.34
CA THR A 152 17.17 6.45 -3.03
C THR A 152 16.44 7.05 -1.84
N GLU A 153 15.70 8.14 -2.02
CA GLU A 153 14.86 8.67 -0.95
C GLU A 153 13.49 8.06 -1.15
N VAL A 154 13.09 7.17 -0.23
CA VAL A 154 11.67 6.94 0.03
C VAL A 154 11.07 8.33 0.09
N CYS A 155 10.22 8.64 -0.87
CA CYS A 155 9.58 9.93 -0.98
C CYS A 155 8.93 10.22 0.39
N LEU A 156 9.56 11.07 1.20
CA LEU A 156 8.99 11.50 2.47
C LEU A 156 7.61 12.12 2.20
N ILE A 157 7.41 12.71 1.02
CA ILE A 157 6.11 13.13 0.50
C ILE A 157 5.11 11.98 0.30
N CYS A 158 5.50 10.74 -0.08
CA CYS A 158 4.59 9.59 -0.13
C CYS A 158 4.24 9.07 1.27
N GLN A 159 5.20 9.11 2.20
CA GLN A 159 4.98 8.68 3.59
C GLN A 159 4.12 9.68 4.36
N GLU A 160 4.31 10.98 4.12
CA GLU A 160 3.41 12.04 4.60
C GLU A 160 2.07 12.03 3.84
N CYS A 161 2.02 11.65 2.56
CA CYS A 161 0.77 11.58 1.81
C CYS A 161 -0.20 10.54 2.38
N SER A 162 0.23 9.39 2.90
CA SER A 162 -0.75 8.42 3.41
C SER A 162 -1.60 8.97 4.58
N GLY A 163 -1.12 9.97 5.34
CA GLY A 163 -1.88 10.64 6.39
C GLY A 163 -2.39 12.03 6.01
N THR A 164 -1.55 12.82 5.32
CA THR A 164 -1.83 14.24 5.03
C THR A 164 -2.47 14.44 3.66
N LEU A 165 -2.44 13.47 2.74
CA LEU A 165 -3.12 13.57 1.43
C LEU A 165 -4.65 13.54 1.61
N HIS A 166 -5.16 12.82 2.62
CA HIS A 166 -6.58 12.90 2.95
C HIS A 166 -6.94 14.33 3.35
N HIS A 167 -6.13 15.00 4.17
CA HIS A 167 -6.38 16.38 4.57
C HIS A 167 -6.11 17.39 3.44
N PHE A 168 -5.03 17.26 2.68
CA PHE A 168 -4.72 18.17 1.58
C PHE A 168 -5.70 18.03 0.42
N LEU A 169 -6.05 16.82 -0.01
CA LEU A 169 -7.03 16.63 -1.08
C LEU A 169 -8.42 17.03 -0.58
N CYS A 170 -8.83 16.65 0.64
CA CYS A 170 -10.14 17.04 1.16
C CYS A 170 -10.22 18.57 1.36
N SER A 171 -9.16 19.25 1.83
CA SER A 171 -9.14 20.71 1.93
C SER A 171 -9.01 21.41 0.57
N TYR A 172 -8.13 21.00 -0.34
CA TYR A 172 -8.01 21.65 -1.66
C TYR A 172 -9.25 21.42 -2.54
N PHE A 173 -9.87 20.23 -2.49
CA PHE A 173 -11.08 19.95 -3.27
C PHE A 173 -12.34 20.61 -2.70
N LEU A 174 -12.42 20.83 -1.37
CA LEU A 174 -13.51 21.62 -0.75
C LEU A 174 -13.32 23.13 -0.85
N ILE A 175 -12.10 23.61 -1.11
CA ILE A 175 -11.79 25.06 -1.19
C ILE A 175 -11.85 25.57 -2.63
N ILE A 176 -11.56 24.74 -3.63
CA ILE A 176 -11.55 25.16 -5.05
C ILE A 176 -12.91 24.94 -5.73
N TRP A 177 -13.81 24.11 -5.19
CA TRP A 177 -15.11 23.75 -5.78
C TRP A 177 -16.27 23.65 -4.79
#